data_AF-A0A523V685-F1
#
_entry.id   AF-A0A523V685-F1
#
_cell.length_a   1.000
_cell.length_b   1.000
_cell.length_c   1.000
_cell.angle_alpha   90.00
_cell.angle_beta   90.00
_cell.angle_gamma   90.00
#
_symmetry.space_group_name_H-M   'P 1'
#
loop_
_entity.id
_entity.type
_entity.pdbx_description
1 polymer ?
#
loop_
_entity_poly.entity_id
_entity_poly.type
_entity_poly.pdbx_seq_one_letter_code
_entity_poly.pdbx_strand_id
1 'polypeptide(L)'
;MAGSTGRRKKRRKLTRPEKAIVALSALVLVLGLANLGRAAGALAGGSALPDLPLSVSWTYLAVTGLVWGLAFLVCAGGLIWFRRWSRWATIAAVTAYEIQVWVNHLLFDRSDRALQTRGWDLLLAVLLLIVTWGLLNRPKVRGVFSE
;
A
#
# COMPACT_ATOMS: atom_id res chain seq x y z
N MET A 1 32.46 43.51 -6.95
CA MET A 1 31.01 43.50 -6.65
C MET A 1 30.32 42.52 -7.61
N ALA A 2 29.89 41.36 -7.13
CA ALA A 2 29.08 40.41 -7.91
C ALA A 2 28.01 39.82 -6.98
N GLY A 3 26.77 40.27 -7.16
CA GLY A 3 25.63 39.87 -6.34
C GLY A 3 25.18 38.45 -6.69
N SER A 4 25.32 37.52 -5.76
CA SER A 4 24.69 36.20 -5.85
C SER A 4 23.19 36.35 -5.62
N THR A 5 22.40 36.42 -6.69
CA THR A 5 20.94 36.35 -6.60
C THR A 5 20.52 34.90 -6.37
N GLY A 6 20.58 34.50 -5.10
CA GLY A 6 19.97 33.26 -4.63
C GLY A 6 18.46 33.32 -4.82
N ARG A 7 17.96 32.77 -5.94
CA ARG A 7 16.54 32.48 -6.15
C ARG A 7 16.08 31.45 -5.12
N ARG A 8 15.68 31.93 -3.95
CA ARG A 8 15.00 31.14 -2.92
C ARG A 8 13.68 30.66 -3.54
N LYS A 9 13.66 29.43 -4.08
CA LYS A 9 12.43 28.78 -4.58
C LYS A 9 11.41 28.82 -3.43
N LYS A 10 10.43 29.71 -3.50
CA LYS A 10 9.31 29.75 -2.55
C LYS A 10 8.64 28.36 -2.61
N ARG A 11 8.77 27.58 -1.54
CA ARG A 11 8.10 26.27 -1.44
C ARG A 11 6.59 26.52 -1.53
N ARG A 12 5.97 26.07 -2.63
CA ARG A 12 4.51 26.09 -2.78
C ARG A 12 3.92 25.32 -1.60
N LYS A 13 2.99 25.95 -0.88
CA LYS A 13 2.26 25.29 0.21
C LYS A 13 1.28 24.30 -0.40
N LEU A 14 1.31 23.06 0.08
CA LEU A 14 0.36 22.04 -0.38
C LEU A 14 -1.06 22.42 0.03
N THR A 15 -2.01 22.25 -0.89
CA THR A 15 -3.43 22.43 -0.63
C THR A 15 -3.94 21.31 0.30
N ARG A 16 -5.12 21.49 0.91
CA ARG A 16 -5.75 20.44 1.74
C ARG A 16 -5.92 19.09 0.99
N PRO A 17 -6.41 19.04 -0.27
CA PRO A 17 -6.52 17.77 -1.00
C PRO A 17 -5.15 17.18 -1.33
N GLU A 18 -4.15 17.98 -1.71
CA GLU A 18 -2.79 17.49 -1.95
C GLU A 18 -2.17 16.87 -0.69
N LYS A 19 -2.34 17.50 0.48
CA LYS A 19 -1.90 16.92 1.76
C LYS A 19 -2.55 15.57 2.04
N ALA A 20 -3.84 15.44 1.75
CA ALA A 20 -4.55 14.18 1.94
C ALA A 20 -4.05 13.08 0.98
N ILE A 21 -3.78 13.43 -0.29
CA ILE A 21 -3.17 12.51 -1.26
C ILE A 21 -1.78 12.09 -0.77
N VAL A 22 -0.96 13.02 -0.27
CA VAL A 22 0.37 12.70 0.29
C VAL A 22 0.26 11.77 1.51
N ALA A 23 -0.70 12.01 2.40
CA ALA A 23 -0.95 11.12 3.53
C ALA A 23 -1.39 9.71 3.10
N LEU A 24 -2.27 9.62 2.10
CA LEU A 24 -2.66 8.33 1.51
C LEU A 24 -1.47 7.66 0.82
N SER A 25 -0.63 8.43 0.13
CA SER A 25 0.58 7.90 -0.52
C SER A 25 1.53 7.30 0.51
N ALA A 26 1.70 7.94 1.67
CA ALA A 26 2.50 7.41 2.76
C ALA A 26 1.92 6.10 3.31
N LEU A 27 0.59 6.02 3.47
CA LEU A 27 -0.08 4.79 3.88
C LEU A 27 0.14 3.65 2.88
N VAL A 28 -0.06 3.92 1.59
CA VAL A 28 0.17 2.94 0.50
C VAL A 28 1.65 2.55 0.42
N LEU A 29 2.56 3.49 0.65
CA LEU A 29 4.00 3.20 0.70
C LEU A 29 4.33 2.25 1.85
N VAL A 30 3.78 2.48 3.05
CA VAL A 30 3.96 1.57 4.20
C VAL A 30 3.45 0.17 3.88
N LEU A 31 2.29 0.03 3.22
CA LEU A 31 1.78 -1.27 2.77
C LEU A 31 2.73 -1.95 1.78
N GLY A 32 3.30 -1.19 0.84
CA GLY A 32 4.30 -1.69 -0.10
C GLY A 32 5.55 -2.21 0.61
N LEU A 33 6.10 -1.42 1.52
CA LEU A 33 7.28 -1.79 2.31
C LEU A 33 7.01 -3.00 3.21
N ALA A 34 5.84 -3.09 3.84
CA ALA A 34 5.46 -4.23 4.65
C ALA A 34 5.40 -5.53 3.82
N ASN A 35 4.86 -5.47 2.59
CA ASN A 35 4.82 -6.62 1.69
C ASN A 35 6.21 -7.02 1.18
N LEU A 36 7.09 -6.05 0.89
CA LEU A 36 8.49 -6.34 0.58
C LEU A 36 9.24 -6.94 1.77
N GLY A 37 8.99 -6.45 2.99
CA GLY A 37 9.53 -7.04 4.21
C GLY A 37 9.08 -8.49 4.40
N ARG A 38 7.80 -8.79 4.14
CA ARG A 38 7.28 -10.16 4.12
C ARG A 38 8.00 -11.02 3.09
N ALA A 39 8.22 -10.51 1.88
CA ALA A 39 8.93 -11.26 0.85
C ALA A 39 10.39 -11.53 1.23
N ALA A 40 11.10 -10.52 1.73
CA ALA A 40 12.48 -10.67 2.19
C ALA A 40 12.57 -11.68 3.34
N GLY A 41 11.64 -11.62 4.31
CA GLY A 41 11.52 -12.58 5.39
C GLY A 41 11.25 -14.00 4.89
N ALA A 42 10.42 -14.17 3.86
CA ALA A 42 10.13 -15.47 3.27
C ALA A 42 11.33 -16.07 2.52
N LEU A 43 12.08 -15.24 1.79
CA LEU A 43 13.30 -15.66 1.10
C LEU A 43 14.40 -16.06 2.10
N ALA A 44 14.58 -15.28 3.17
CA ALA A 44 15.54 -15.61 4.23
C ALA A 44 15.08 -16.85 5.03
N GLY A 45 13.81 -16.93 5.39
CA GLY A 45 13.23 -18.04 6.16
C GLY A 45 13.27 -19.37 5.41
N GLY A 46 12.95 -19.38 4.12
CA GLY A 46 13.05 -20.58 3.28
C GLY A 46 14.46 -21.16 3.18
N SER A 47 15.50 -20.33 3.35
CA SER A 47 16.90 -20.79 3.39
C SER A 47 17.36 -21.27 4.77
N ALA A 48 16.74 -20.81 5.86
CA ALA A 48 17.18 -21.07 7.23
C ALA A 48 16.36 -22.16 7.95
N LEU A 49 15.09 -22.32 7.60
CA LEU A 49 14.12 -23.19 8.29
C LEU A 49 13.18 -23.87 7.27
N PRO A 50 13.68 -24.80 6.43
CA PRO A 50 12.89 -25.40 5.35
C PRO A 50 11.71 -26.24 5.85
N ASP A 51 11.82 -26.86 7.02
CA ASP A 51 10.85 -27.85 7.54
C ASP A 51 9.79 -27.26 8.51
N LEU A 52 9.66 -25.94 8.57
CA LEU A 52 8.62 -25.33 9.40
C LEU A 52 7.23 -25.66 8.82
N PRO A 53 6.29 -26.21 9.61
CA PRO A 53 4.95 -26.53 9.14
C PRO A 53 4.16 -25.24 8.93
N LEU A 54 4.35 -24.61 7.76
CA LEU A 54 3.58 -23.48 7.31
C LEU A 54 2.30 -23.95 6.62
N SER A 55 1.23 -23.17 6.77
CA SER A 55 -0.01 -23.39 6.00
C SER A 55 0.14 -23.07 4.51
N VAL A 56 1.16 -22.29 4.14
CA VAL A 56 1.50 -21.89 2.77
C VAL A 56 3.01 -21.98 2.53
N SER A 57 3.43 -22.20 1.29
CA SER A 57 4.86 -22.30 0.96
C SER A 57 5.59 -20.97 1.09
N TRP A 58 6.89 -21.04 1.44
CA TRP A 58 7.79 -19.88 1.46
C TRP A 58 7.82 -19.15 0.11
N THR A 59 7.83 -19.90 -1.00
CA THR A 59 7.81 -19.34 -2.35
C THR A 59 6.53 -18.53 -2.60
N TYR A 60 5.37 -19.02 -2.17
CA TYR A 60 4.11 -18.29 -2.32
C TYR A 60 4.15 -16.96 -1.57
N LEU A 61 4.63 -16.97 -0.31
CA LEU A 61 4.78 -15.75 0.50
C LEU A 61 5.76 -14.76 -0.13
N ALA A 62 6.88 -15.24 -0.66
CA ALA A 62 7.87 -14.41 -1.33
C ALA A 62 7.30 -13.74 -2.59
N VAL A 63 6.66 -14.52 -3.47
CA VAL A 63 6.10 -14.02 -4.73
C VAL A 63 4.98 -13.03 -4.47
N THR A 64 4.03 -13.37 -3.59
CA THR A 64 2.90 -12.49 -3.27
C THR A 64 3.37 -11.19 -2.60
N GLY A 65 4.32 -11.26 -1.67
CA GLY A 65 4.93 -10.08 -1.06
C GLY A 65 5.65 -9.19 -2.08
N LEU A 66 6.39 -9.76 -3.04
CA LEU A 66 7.03 -8.99 -4.11
C LEU A 66 6.01 -8.32 -5.03
N VAL A 67 5.00 -9.06 -5.50
CA VAL A 67 3.98 -8.55 -6.43
C VAL A 67 3.24 -7.37 -5.82
N TRP A 68 2.73 -7.50 -4.60
CA TRP A 68 2.00 -6.41 -3.94
C TRP A 68 2.90 -5.30 -3.46
N GLY A 69 4.11 -5.63 -3.00
CA GLY A 69 5.12 -4.65 -2.62
C GLY A 69 5.41 -3.70 -3.77
N LEU A 70 5.73 -4.24 -4.94
CA LEU A 70 5.99 -3.45 -6.14
C LEU A 70 4.75 -2.70 -6.64
N ALA A 71 3.58 -3.34 -6.65
CA ALA A 71 2.34 -2.69 -7.05
C ALA A 71 2.03 -1.45 -6.20
N PHE A 72 2.19 -1.54 -4.88
CA PHE A 72 1.96 -0.42 -3.97
C PHE A 72 3.06 0.65 -4.06
N LEU A 73 4.32 0.29 -4.29
CA LEU A 73 5.37 1.28 -4.58
C LEU A 73 5.05 2.10 -5.83
N VAL A 74 4.62 1.43 -6.90
CA VAL A 74 4.20 2.09 -8.14
C VAL A 74 2.99 3.00 -7.90
N CYS A 75 1.98 2.53 -7.17
CA CYS A 75 0.82 3.34 -6.81
C CYS A 75 1.21 4.56 -5.96
N ALA A 76 2.03 4.39 -4.92
CA ALA A 76 2.49 5.47 -4.06
C ALA A 76 3.29 6.51 -4.84
N GLY A 77 4.22 6.08 -5.71
CA GLY A 77 4.93 6.99 -6.61
C GLY A 77 3.98 7.75 -7.52
N GLY A 78 3.03 7.05 -8.14
CA GLY A 78 2.00 7.66 -8.98
C GLY A 78 1.15 8.70 -8.24
N LEU A 79 0.84 8.48 -6.96
CA LEU A 79 0.08 9.43 -6.13
C LEU A 79 0.93 10.64 -5.72
N ILE A 80 2.21 10.43 -5.36
CA ILE A 80 3.16 11.50 -5.01
C ILE A 80 3.39 12.46 -6.19
N TRP A 81 3.46 11.90 -7.40
CA TRP A 81 3.57 12.69 -8.63
C TRP A 81 2.22 13.11 -9.22
N PHE A 82 1.12 12.93 -8.48
CA PHE A 82 -0.23 13.33 -8.87
C PHE A 82 -0.66 12.83 -10.27
N ARG A 83 -0.18 11.65 -10.69
CA ARG A 83 -0.45 11.11 -12.02
C ARG A 83 -1.93 10.69 -12.15
N ARG A 84 -2.58 11.05 -13.25
CA ARG A 84 -4.00 10.71 -13.48
C ARG A 84 -4.35 9.23 -13.36
N TRP A 85 -3.44 8.33 -13.76
CA TRP A 85 -3.64 6.88 -13.70
C TRP A 85 -3.57 6.32 -12.26
N SER A 86 -2.84 7.00 -11.37
CA SER A 86 -2.52 6.47 -10.03
C SER A 86 -3.75 6.36 -9.13
N ARG A 87 -4.74 7.25 -9.34
CA ARG A 87 -6.04 7.17 -8.68
C ARG A 87 -6.70 5.82 -8.90
N TRP A 88 -6.86 5.42 -10.16
CA TRP A 88 -7.54 4.17 -10.50
C TRP A 88 -6.68 2.95 -10.20
N ALA A 89 -5.37 3.03 -10.43
CA ALA A 89 -4.44 1.96 -10.07
C ALA A 89 -4.44 1.69 -8.55
N THR A 90 -4.43 2.74 -7.71
CA THR A 90 -4.46 2.57 -6.25
C THR A 90 -5.77 1.93 -5.79
N ILE A 91 -6.90 2.41 -6.31
CA ILE A 91 -8.21 1.81 -6.00
C ILE A 91 -8.24 0.32 -6.36
N ALA A 92 -7.83 -0.01 -7.58
CA ALA A 92 -7.81 -1.39 -8.05
C ALA A 92 -6.84 -2.26 -7.23
N ALA A 93 -5.62 -1.77 -6.97
CA ALA A 93 -4.61 -2.49 -6.23
C ALA A 93 -5.03 -2.76 -4.78
N VAL A 94 -5.56 -1.75 -4.07
CA VAL A 94 -6.03 -1.93 -2.68
C VAL A 94 -7.19 -2.92 -2.64
N THR A 95 -8.17 -2.80 -3.54
CA THR A 95 -9.31 -3.74 -3.58
C THR A 95 -8.88 -5.17 -3.90
N ALA A 96 -8.01 -5.36 -4.89
CA ALA A 96 -7.52 -6.69 -5.25
C ALA A 96 -6.62 -7.30 -4.15
N TYR A 97 -5.81 -6.49 -3.47
CA TYR A 97 -5.01 -6.91 -2.32
C TYR A 97 -5.89 -7.42 -1.18
N GLU A 98 -6.92 -6.66 -0.80
CA GLU A 98 -7.86 -7.06 0.25
C GLU A 98 -8.58 -8.36 -0.11
N ILE A 99 -9.05 -8.50 -1.36
CA ILE A 99 -9.68 -9.74 -1.82
C ILE A 99 -8.71 -10.92 -1.65
N GLN A 100 -7.45 -10.78 -2.09
CA GLN A 100 -6.49 -11.87 -1.94
C GLN A 100 -6.19 -12.19 -0.47
N VAL A 101 -6.02 -11.18 0.40
CA VAL A 101 -5.79 -11.38 1.83
C VAL A 101 -6.93 -12.18 2.45
N TRP A 102 -8.17 -11.84 2.13
CA TRP A 102 -9.34 -12.56 2.62
C TRP A 102 -9.47 -13.97 2.06
N VAL A 103 -9.14 -14.17 0.78
CA VAL A 103 -9.04 -15.52 0.18
C VAL A 103 -7.99 -16.37 0.92
N ASN A 104 -6.83 -15.79 1.24
CA ASN A 104 -5.80 -16.48 2.01
C ASN A 104 -6.28 -16.85 3.41
N HIS A 105 -6.93 -15.93 4.12
CA HIS A 105 -7.51 -16.22 5.44
C HIS A 105 -8.53 -17.37 5.37
N LEU A 106 -9.39 -17.38 4.36
CA LEU A 106 -10.41 -18.43 4.19
C LEU A 106 -9.82 -19.80 3.87
N LEU A 107 -8.69 -19.86 3.15
CA LEU A 107 -8.06 -21.11 2.73
C LEU A 107 -7.05 -21.66 3.74
N PHE A 108 -6.35 -20.79 4.48
CA PHE A 108 -5.13 -21.16 5.20
C PHE A 108 -5.18 -20.92 6.72
N ASP A 109 -6.18 -20.20 7.26
CA ASP A 109 -6.30 -20.05 8.71
C ASP A 109 -6.89 -21.32 9.34
N ARG A 110 -6.07 -22.03 10.13
CA ARG A 110 -6.45 -23.27 10.82
C ARG A 110 -6.41 -23.20 12.34
N SER A 111 -6.12 -22.04 12.94
CA SER A 111 -5.93 -21.92 14.40
C SER A 111 -6.94 -20.99 15.05
N ASP A 112 -7.40 -21.34 16.27
CA ASP A 112 -8.35 -20.52 17.04
C ASP A 112 -7.80 -19.12 17.35
N ARG A 113 -6.47 -18.96 17.45
CA ARG A 113 -5.82 -17.65 17.57
C ARG A 113 -6.03 -16.76 16.35
N ALA A 114 -6.09 -17.32 15.14
CA ALA A 114 -6.37 -16.56 13.93
C ALA A 114 -7.82 -16.04 13.91
N LEU A 115 -8.77 -16.78 14.48
CA LEU A 115 -10.16 -16.34 14.59
C LEU A 115 -10.33 -15.14 15.52
N GLN A 116 -9.49 -15.01 16.55
CA GLN A 116 -9.59 -13.92 17.52
C GLN A 116 -9.09 -12.57 16.96
N THR A 117 -8.08 -12.57 16.08
CA THR A 117 -7.60 -11.33 15.43
C THR A 117 -8.40 -10.96 14.18
N ARG A 118 -9.10 -11.92 13.59
CA ARG A 118 -9.86 -11.78 12.34
C ARG A 118 -10.83 -10.59 12.31
N GLY A 119 -11.46 -10.29 13.44
CA GLY A 119 -12.39 -9.16 13.55
C GLY A 119 -11.68 -7.80 13.39
N TRP A 120 -10.48 -7.66 13.97
CA TRP A 120 -9.66 -6.46 13.82
C TRP A 120 -9.10 -6.34 12.41
N ASP A 121 -8.66 -7.45 11.82
CA ASP A 121 -8.17 -7.48 10.44
C ASP A 121 -9.27 -7.05 9.45
N LEU A 122 -10.52 -7.50 9.67
CA LEU A 122 -11.68 -7.07 8.88
C LEU A 122 -11.96 -5.58 9.03
N LEU A 123 -11.93 -5.07 10.27
CA LEU A 123 -12.15 -3.65 10.51
C LEU A 123 -11.09 -2.80 9.80
N LEU A 124 -9.81 -3.19 9.88
CA LEU A 124 -8.71 -2.49 9.21
C LEU A 124 -8.84 -2.56 7.69
N ALA A 125 -9.20 -3.73 7.13
CA ALA A 125 -9.45 -3.91 5.70
C ALA A 125 -10.56 -2.98 5.19
N VAL A 126 -11.71 -2.99 5.87
CA VAL A 126 -12.86 -2.12 5.54
C VAL A 126 -12.48 -0.65 5.68
N LEU A 127 -11.76 -0.29 6.74
CA LEU A 127 -11.29 1.09 6.94
C LEU A 127 -10.34 1.53 5.81
N LEU A 128 -9.39 0.69 5.40
CA LEU A 128 -8.48 0.99 4.31
C LEU A 128 -9.24 1.22 2.99
N LEU A 129 -10.24 0.37 2.70
CA LEU A 129 -11.11 0.53 1.53
C LEU A 129 -11.88 1.85 1.59
N ILE A 130 -12.55 2.14 2.69
CA ILE A 130 -13.33 3.38 2.87
C ILE A 130 -12.45 4.61 2.71
N VAL A 131 -11.27 4.62 3.34
CA VAL A 131 -10.33 5.74 3.23
C VAL A 131 -9.85 5.91 1.80
N THR A 132 -9.43 4.83 1.14
CA THR A 132 -8.90 4.87 -0.23
C THR A 132 -9.97 5.31 -1.21
N TRP A 133 -11.12 4.63 -1.24
CA TRP A 133 -12.23 4.95 -2.14
C TRP A 133 -12.82 6.33 -1.84
N GLY A 134 -13.08 6.61 -0.57
CA GLY A 134 -13.71 7.86 -0.13
C GLY A 134 -12.82 9.06 -0.43
N LEU A 135 -11.52 8.98 -0.18
CA LEU A 135 -10.61 10.08 -0.47
C LEU A 135 -10.42 10.28 -1.97
N LEU A 136 -10.14 9.22 -2.72
CA LEU A 136 -9.81 9.29 -4.14
C LEU A 136 -11.01 9.59 -5.04
N ASN A 137 -12.24 9.37 -4.58
CA ASN A 137 -13.45 9.75 -5.33
C ASN A 137 -14.04 11.12 -4.98
N ARG A 138 -13.49 11.83 -3.98
CA ARG A 138 -13.93 13.20 -3.66
C ARG A 138 -13.70 14.15 -4.84
N PRO A 139 -14.66 15.01 -5.22
CA PRO A 139 -14.54 15.92 -6.36
C PRO A 139 -13.28 16.81 -6.30
N LYS A 140 -12.97 17.33 -5.11
CA LYS A 140 -11.77 18.17 -4.88
C LYS A 140 -10.46 17.44 -5.09
N VAL A 141 -10.41 16.14 -4.81
CA VAL A 141 -9.22 15.29 -5.01
C VAL A 141 -9.12 14.88 -6.47
N ARG A 142 -10.24 14.55 -7.12
CA ARG A 142 -10.30 14.26 -8.57
C ARG A 142 -9.76 15.42 -9.41
N GLY A 143 -10.01 16.67 -8.99
CA GLY A 143 -9.46 17.86 -9.66
C GLY A 143 -7.93 17.89 -9.70
N VAL A 144 -7.26 17.41 -8.65
CA VAL A 144 -5.78 17.39 -8.57
C VAL A 144 -5.16 16.45 -9.61
N PHE A 145 -5.88 15.41 -10.01
CA PHE A 145 -5.42 14.43 -11.01
C PHE A 145 -5.84 14.77 -12.45
N SER A 146 -6.56 15.88 -12.64
CA SER A 146 -7.10 16.30 -13.94
C SER A 146 -6.30 17.43 -14.60
N GLU A 147 -5.33 18.00 -13.88
CA GLU A 147 -4.29 18.91 -14.43
C GLU A 147 -3.19 18.11 -15.14
#